data_AF-A0AA97HDT7-F1
#
_entry.id   AF-A0AA97HDT7-F1
#
_cell.length_a   1.000
_cell.length_b   1.000
_cell.length_c   1.000
_cell.angle_alpha   90.00
_cell.angle_beta   90.00
_cell.angle_gamma   90.00
#
_symmetry.space_group_name_H-M   'P 1'
#
loop_
_entity.id
_entity.type
_entity.pdbx_description
1 polymer ?
#
loop_
_entity_poly.entity_id
_entity_poly.type
_entity_poly.pdbx_seq_one_letter_code
_entity_poly.pdbx_strand_id
1 'polypeptide(L)' 'MPLVGFDSDGGRLGMGGGFYDRTFEGKKSTEKPLLIGLAHDCQQVKSLPIEGWDVPLQAFVTPTQVIKV' A
#
# COMPACT_ATOMS: atom_id res chain seq x y z
N MET A 1 7.14 0.12 -1.89
CA MET A 1 7.01 -0.41 -0.51
C MET A 1 6.74 -1.90 -0.59
N PRO A 2 7.42 -2.73 0.22
CA PRO A 2 7.16 -4.17 0.27
C PRO A 2 5.80 -4.44 0.92
N LEU A 3 5.18 -5.53 0.49
CA LEU A 3 3.85 -5.98 0.90
C LEU A 3 3.70 -7.47 0.62
N VAL A 4 2.71 -8.09 1.26
CA VAL A 4 2.30 -9.48 1.05
C VAL A 4 1.07 -9.55 0.15
N GLY A 5 0.16 -8.58 0.25
CA GLY A 5 -1.00 -8.45 -0.62
C GLY A 5 -1.43 -7.00 -0.81
N PHE A 6 -2.17 -6.72 -1.87
CA PHE A 6 -2.75 -5.41 -2.14
C PHE A 6 -4.08 -5.53 -2.89
N ASP A 7 -4.88 -4.48 -2.85
CA ASP A 7 -6.08 -4.34 -3.66
C ASP A 7 -6.03 -3.06 -4.51
N SER A 8 -6.99 -2.94 -5.44
CA SER A 8 -7.08 -1.81 -6.37
C SER A 8 -7.53 -0.50 -5.70
N ASP A 9 -7.95 -0.54 -4.44
CA ASP A 9 -8.44 0.62 -3.68
C ASP A 9 -7.33 1.27 -2.83
N GLY A 10 -6.08 0.81 -2.98
CA GLY A 10 -4.93 1.34 -2.23
C GLY A 10 -4.61 0.57 -0.95
N GLY A 11 -5.41 -0.45 -0.64
CA GLY A 11 -5.21 -1.34 0.49
C GLY A 11 -3.93 -2.15 0.36
N ARG A 12 -3.25 -2.36 1.49
CA ARG A 12 -1.98 -3.09 1.56
C ARG A 12 -1.91 -3.96 2.80
N LEU A 13 -1.61 -5.24 2.61
CA LEU A 13 -1.27 -6.17 3.68
C LEU A 13 0.24 -6.27 3.84
N GLY A 14 0.76 -5.86 4.99
CA GLY A 14 2.17 -6.03 5.36
C GLY A 14 2.48 -7.41 5.97
N MET A 15 3.68 -7.56 6.55
CA MET A 15 4.08 -8.79 7.26
C MET A 15 3.61 -8.83 8.74
N GLY A 16 2.71 -7.94 9.16
CA GLY A 16 2.11 -7.92 10.51
C GLY A 16 2.79 -7.04 11.55
N GLY A 17 3.94 -6.41 11.26
CA GLY A 17 4.67 -5.58 12.23
C GLY A 17 4.23 -4.10 12.34
N GLY A 18 3.29 -3.63 11.52
CA GLY A 18 2.77 -2.24 11.53
C GLY A 18 3.82 -1.14 11.31
N PHE A 19 5.03 -1.49 10.86
CA PHE A 19 6.17 -0.58 10.79
C PHE A 19 5.89 0.67 9.94
N TYR A 20 5.32 0.45 8.76
CA TYR A 20 5.08 1.52 7.79
C TYR A 20 3.85 2.35 8.15
N ASP A 21 2.82 1.74 8.72
CA ASP A 21 1.64 2.48 9.17
C ASP A 21 2.09 3.48 10.24
N ARG A 22 2.89 3.04 11.22
CA ARG A 22 3.54 3.94 12.21
C ARG A 22 4.52 4.94 11.58
N THR A 23 5.24 4.55 10.53
CA THR A 23 6.21 5.45 9.87
C THR A 23 5.53 6.59 9.13
N PHE A 24 4.31 6.39 8.65
CA PHE A 24 3.55 7.37 7.88
C PHE A 24 2.34 7.96 8.62
N GLU A 25 2.00 7.39 9.78
CA GLU A 25 1.04 7.95 10.73
C GLU A 25 1.40 9.40 11.05
N GLY A 26 0.42 10.30 10.93
CA GLY A 26 0.58 11.71 11.29
C GLY A 26 1.51 12.52 10.39
N LYS A 27 2.09 11.97 9.32
CA LYS A 27 2.92 12.74 8.36
C LYS A 27 2.07 13.70 7.53
N LYS A 28 1.80 14.87 8.10
CA LYS A 28 1.30 16.09 7.43
C LYS A 28 2.48 16.99 7.01
N SER A 29 3.51 16.39 6.39
CA SER A 29 4.60 17.19 5.79
C SER A 29 4.06 17.94 4.58
N THR A 30 4.56 19.16 4.34
CA THR A 30 4.30 19.95 3.13
C THR A 30 4.73 19.22 1.85
N GLU A 31 5.62 18.22 1.97
CA GLU A 31 6.02 17.32 0.90
C GLU A 31 5.74 15.87 1.32
N LYS A 32 4.54 15.37 0.96
CA LYS A 32 4.21 13.96 1.15
C LYS A 32 4.90 13.15 0.05
N PRO A 33 5.68 12.09 0.39
CA PRO A 33 6.23 11.22 -0.63
C PRO A 33 5.11 10.47 -1.35
N LEU A 34 5.36 10.14 -2.62
CA LEU A 34 4.50 9.24 -3.37
C LEU A 34 4.74 7.81 -2.89
N LEU A 35 3.72 7.17 -2.31
CA LEU A 35 3.83 5.81 -1.81
C LEU A 35 3.37 4.84 -2.91
N ILE A 36 4.34 4.12 -3.46
CA ILE A 36 4.12 3.12 -4.52
C ILE A 36 4.43 1.73 -3.97
N GLY A 37 3.51 0.79 -4.10
CA GLY A 37 3.71 -0.62 -3.83
C GLY A 37 4.44 -1.31 -4.99
N LEU A 38 5.45 -2.13 -4.68
CA LEU A 38 6.05 -3.02 -5.68
C LEU A 38 5.63 -4.43 -5.33
N ALA A 39 4.99 -5.12 -6.27
CA ALA A 39 4.32 -6.39 -6.03
C ALA A 39 4.42 -7.31 -7.24
N HIS A 40 4.20 -8.61 -7.00
CA HIS A 40 3.90 -9.56 -8.06
C HIS A 40 2.40 -9.58 -8.37
N ASP A 41 2.02 -10.01 -9.57
CA ASP A 41 0.61 -10.08 -9.99
C ASP A 41 -0.23 -10.97 -9.06
N CYS A 42 0.37 -12.04 -8.50
CA CYS A 42 -0.30 -12.95 -7.57
C CYS A 42 -0.62 -12.35 -6.20
N GLN A 43 -0.08 -11.17 -5.89
CA GLN A 43 -0.34 -10.46 -4.63
C GLN A 43 -1.56 -9.55 -4.72
N GLN A 44 -2.14 -9.36 -5.91
CA GLN A 44 -3.39 -8.63 -6.07
C GLN A 44 -4.56 -9.50 -5.59
N VAL A 45 -5.34 -8.97 -4.67
CA VAL A 45 -6.59 -9.59 -4.19
C VAL A 45 -7.78 -8.68 -4.52
N LYS A 46 -9.00 -9.22 -4.40
CA LYS A 46 -10.22 -8.46 -4.71
C LYS A 46 -10.46 -7.30 -3.74
N SER A 47 -10.17 -7.52 -2.45
CA SER A 47 -10.37 -6.55 -1.39
C SER A 47 -9.59 -6.99 -0.16
N LEU A 48 -9.01 -6.05 0.57
CA LEU A 48 -8.45 -6.27 1.89
C LEU A 48 -9.34 -5.63 2.97
N PRO A 49 -9.39 -6.20 4.18
CA PRO A 49 -9.88 -5.46 5.33
C PRO A 49 -8.92 -4.30 5.59
N ILE A 50 -9.45 -3.07 5.61
CA ILE A 50 -8.70 -1.85 5.89
C ILE A 50 -9.20 -1.29 7.21
N GLU A 51 -8.28 -0.94 8.09
CA GLU A 51 -8.52 -0.30 9.36
C GLU A 51 -8.26 1.21 9.27
N GLY A 52 -8.85 2.00 10.17
CA GLY A 52 -8.78 3.48 10.10
C GLY A 52 -7.37 4.07 10.26
N TRP A 53 -6.40 3.27 10.72
CA TRP A 53 -4.99 3.66 10.86
C TRP A 53 -4.10 3.20 9.70
N ASP A 54 -4.64 2.41 8.76
CA ASP A 54 -3.88 1.96 7.61
C ASP A 54 -3.58 3.13 6.66
N VAL A 55 -2.36 3.13 6.12
CA VAL A 55 -1.92 4.17 5.20
C VAL A 55 -2.08 3.67 3.76
N PRO A 56 -3.01 4.23 2.97
CA PRO A 56 -3.24 3.78 1.60
C PRO A 56 -2.07 4.17 0.70
N LEU A 57 -1.81 3.32 -0.30
CA LEU A 57 -0.84 3.60 -1.37
C LEU A 57 -1.53 4.27 -2.56
N GLN A 58 -0.77 5.10 -3.30
CA GLN A 58 -1.29 5.81 -4.47
C GLN A 58 -1.14 5.02 -5.78
N ALA A 59 -0.27 4.02 -5.81
CA ALA A 59 -0.11 3.15 -6.96
C ALA A 59 0.55 1.82 -6.60
N PHE A 60 0.35 0.84 -7.46
CA PHE A 60 1.05 -0.44 -7.44
C PHE A 60 1.70 -0.72 -8.79
N VAL A 61 2.92 -1.22 -8.76
CA VAL A 61 3.64 -1.68 -9.95
C VAL A 61 3.83 -3.18 -9.82
N THR A 62 3.39 -3.88 -10.85
CA THR A 62 3.55 -5.32 -11.04
C THR A 62 4.28 -5.59 -12.36
N PRO A 63 4.74 -6.83 -12.61
CA PRO A 63 5.36 -7.17 -13.88
C PRO A 63 4.46 -6.89 -15.10
N THR A 64 3.14 -7.00 -14.96
CA THR A 64 2.20 -6.89 -16.08
C THR A 64 1.50 -5.54 -16.18
N GLN A 65 1.44 -4.77 -15.10
CA GLN A 65 0.63 -3.55 -15.06
C GLN A 65 1.08 -2.54 -14.00
N VAL A 66 0.69 -1.29 -14.22
CA VAL A 66 0.71 -0.21 -13.23
C VAL A 66 -0.73 0.14 -12.87
N ILE A 67 -1.07 -0.01 -11.61
CA ILE A 67 -2.40 0.29 -11.06
C ILE A 67 -2.32 1.60 -10.31
N LYS A 68 -3.12 2.59 -10.70
CA LYS A 68 -3.26 3.88 -10.00
C LYS A 68 -4.52 3.84 -9.15
N VAL A 69 -4.42 4.36 -7.94
CA VAL A 69 -5.50 4.44 -6.93
C VAL A 69 -6.02 5.85 -6.86
#